data_AF-A0A7S0KY77-F1
#
_entry.id   AF-A0A7S0KY77-F1
#
_cell.length_a   1.000
_cell.length_b   1.000
_cell.length_c   1.000
_cell.angle_alpha   90.00
_cell.angle_beta   90.00
_cell.angle_gamma   90.00
#
_symmetry.space_group_name_H-M   'P 1'
#
loop_
_entity.id
_entity.type
_entity.pdbx_description
1 polymer ?
#
loop_
_entity_poly.entity_id
_entity_poly.type
_entity_poly.pdbx_seq_one_letter_code
_entity_poly.pdbx_strand_id
1 'polypeptide(L)'
;FHARKYLLPDKLTAKERKFGRGNQDADFDGGDFDGEGPGVKAGKKRGGPAYAGGLVLEPKKGLYDKYVLMMDFNSLYPSIIQEYNICFTTVAQPKADPDDSSSAPPAPTLPTDADASKVVLPQVIKKLVDRRREVKNMIKTERNAARAKQLDIRQMALKLTANSMYGCLGFAASRFYAKPLAELVTLQGREILQSTVDLAQGNLGRNVIYGDTDSIMINTESTNIAEVVDMAKQFKKLSDKRFKVLEIEMDGLYKSML
;
A
#
# COMPACT_ATOMS: atom_id res chain seq x y z
N PHE A 1 3.99 19.91 6.63
CA PHE A 1 2.94 20.65 7.35
C PHE A 1 3.43 21.98 7.90
N HIS A 2 4.40 22.04 8.82
CA HIS A 2 4.94 23.32 9.33
C HIS A 2 5.38 24.30 8.22
N ALA A 3 6.15 23.83 7.24
CA ALA A 3 6.58 24.65 6.10
C ALA A 3 5.42 25.21 5.26
N ARG A 4 4.21 24.63 5.36
CA ARG A 4 2.98 25.09 4.71
C ARG A 4 2.00 25.74 5.69
N LYS A 5 2.47 26.16 6.87
CA LYS A 5 1.71 26.88 7.90
C LYS A 5 0.46 26.14 8.43
N TYR A 6 0.43 24.80 8.33
CA TYR A 6 -0.60 24.01 8.98
C TYR A 6 -0.33 23.84 10.47
N LEU A 7 -1.39 23.90 11.27
CA LEU A 7 -1.37 23.37 12.64
C LEU A 7 -1.30 21.84 12.60
N LEU A 8 -0.58 21.26 13.56
CA LEU A 8 -0.44 19.82 13.67
C LEU A 8 -1.37 19.28 14.75
N PRO A 9 -1.82 18.01 14.64
CA PRO A 9 -2.42 17.33 15.77
C PRO A 9 -1.47 17.34 16.97
N ASP A 10 -2.01 17.51 18.17
CA ASP A 10 -1.21 17.42 19.39
C ASP A 10 -0.56 16.05 19.55
N LYS A 11 0.55 16.02 20.29
CA LYS A 11 1.25 14.77 20.58
C LYS A 11 0.34 13.87 21.42
N LEU A 12 0.36 12.58 21.09
CA LEU A 12 -0.37 11.57 21.84
C LEU A 12 0.17 11.45 23.28
N THR A 13 -0.76 11.37 24.23
CA THR A 13 -0.49 11.00 25.62
C THR A 13 0.12 9.58 25.69
N ALA A 14 0.70 9.22 26.84
CA ALA A 14 1.24 7.87 27.05
C ALA A 14 0.15 6.79 26.91
N LYS A 15 -1.08 7.09 27.34
CA LYS A 15 -2.25 6.21 27.22
C LYS A 15 -2.63 6.00 25.75
N GLU A 16 -2.79 7.07 24.98
CA GLU A 16 -3.12 6.97 23.54
C GLU A 16 -2.04 6.25 22.73
N ARG A 17 -0.75 6.38 23.09
CA ARG A 17 0.32 5.61 22.44
C ARG A 17 0.22 4.11 22.70
N LYS A 18 -0.31 3.70 23.86
CA LYS A 18 -0.44 2.30 24.26
C LYS A 18 -1.71 1.64 23.72
N PHE A 19 -2.79 2.41 23.55
CA PHE A 19 -4.11 1.88 23.23
C PHE A 19 -4.71 2.38 21.89
N GLY A 20 -4.08 3.37 21.25
CA GLY A 20 -4.58 4.02 20.04
C GLY A 20 -5.66 5.08 20.32
N ARG A 21 -5.83 6.04 19.40
CA ARG A 21 -6.97 6.98 19.46
C ARG A 21 -8.27 6.25 19.12
N GLY A 22 -9.33 6.44 19.92
CA GLY A 22 -10.67 5.91 19.67
C GLY A 22 -10.98 4.53 20.28
N ASN A 23 -10.09 3.95 21.08
CA ASN A 23 -10.35 2.70 21.80
C ASN A 23 -10.87 2.98 23.23
N GLN A 24 -11.92 3.81 23.35
CA GLN A 24 -12.52 4.19 24.63
C GLN A 24 -13.60 3.20 25.11
N ASP A 25 -14.08 2.30 24.26
CA ASP A 25 -15.17 1.36 24.58
C ASP A 25 -14.70 -0.06 24.97
N ALA A 26 -13.45 -0.20 25.38
CA ALA A 26 -13.06 -1.39 26.15
C ALA A 26 -13.40 -1.11 27.61
N ASP A 27 -14.63 -1.47 27.99
CA ASP A 27 -15.17 -1.42 29.35
C ASP A 27 -14.09 -1.67 30.40
N PHE A 28 -13.80 -0.63 31.16
CA PHE A 28 -13.06 -0.74 32.41
C PHE A 28 -14.07 -1.23 33.46
N ASP A 29 -14.18 -2.55 33.62
CA ASP A 29 -14.65 -3.07 34.90
C ASP A 29 -13.60 -2.71 35.94
N GLY A 30 -14.02 -1.92 36.91
CA GLY A 30 -13.18 -1.39 37.97
C GLY A 30 -12.77 -2.51 38.91
N GLY A 31 -11.49 -2.87 38.88
CA GLY A 31 -10.87 -3.70 39.91
C GLY A 31 -9.60 -3.03 40.39
N ASP A 32 -9.65 -2.52 41.63
CA ASP A 32 -8.51 -2.02 42.40
C ASP A 32 -7.27 -2.91 42.23
N PHE A 33 -6.12 -2.27 42.04
CA PHE A 33 -4.83 -2.94 41.96
C PHE A 33 -4.09 -2.76 43.28
N ASP A 34 -4.48 -3.55 44.28
CA ASP A 34 -3.64 -3.86 45.44
C ASP A 34 -3.28 -5.35 45.40
N GLY A 35 -1.98 -5.67 45.54
CA GLY A 35 -1.51 -7.01 45.89
C GLY A 35 -0.62 -7.72 44.87
N GLU A 36 0.56 -8.09 45.34
CA GLU A 36 1.67 -8.75 44.63
C GLU A 36 1.35 -10.19 44.18
N GLY A 37 1.99 -10.63 43.08
CA GLY A 37 2.07 -12.04 42.68
C GLY A 37 2.55 -12.28 41.24
N PRO A 38 3.53 -13.17 40.98
CA PRO A 38 4.08 -13.38 39.64
C PRO A 38 3.21 -14.35 38.86
N GLY A 39 2.25 -13.83 38.09
CA GLY A 39 1.43 -14.57 37.15
C GLY A 39 1.69 -14.12 35.71
N VAL A 40 2.23 -15.03 34.89
CA VAL A 40 2.40 -14.86 33.43
C VAL A 40 1.04 -14.50 32.81
N LYS A 41 0.82 -13.22 32.51
CA LYS A 41 -0.42 -12.77 31.86
C LYS A 41 -0.42 -13.20 30.39
N ALA A 42 -1.40 -14.05 30.08
CA ALA A 42 -1.72 -14.58 28.77
C ALA A 42 -1.76 -13.49 27.69
N GLY A 43 -1.26 -13.86 26.50
CA GLY A 43 -1.15 -12.99 25.33
C GLY A 43 -2.43 -12.24 25.03
N LYS A 44 -2.33 -10.91 25.04
CA LYS A 44 -3.40 -9.99 24.63
C LYS A 44 -3.79 -10.34 23.19
N LYS A 45 -5.01 -10.85 22.98
CA LYS A 45 -5.58 -11.04 21.64
C LYS A 45 -5.39 -9.74 20.86
N ARG A 46 -4.59 -9.77 19.78
CA ARG A 46 -4.50 -8.64 18.85
C ARG A 46 -5.90 -8.47 18.29
N GLY A 47 -6.53 -7.31 18.53
CA GLY A 47 -7.81 -6.97 17.95
C GLY A 47 -7.76 -7.16 16.43
N GLY A 48 -8.89 -7.58 15.84
CA GLY A 48 -9.01 -7.79 14.40
C GLY A 48 -8.68 -6.52 13.60
N PRO A 49 -8.50 -6.65 12.27
CA PRO A 49 -8.15 -5.52 11.43
C PRO A 49 -9.24 -4.44 11.52
N ALA A 50 -8.82 -3.20 11.77
CA ALA A 50 -9.75 -2.08 11.91
C ALA A 50 -10.41 -1.67 10.58
N TYR A 51 -9.88 -2.14 9.45
CA TYR A 51 -10.36 -1.88 8.09
C TYR A 51 -9.89 -2.95 7.09
N ALA A 52 -10.50 -2.99 5.90
CA ALA A 52 -10.17 -3.95 4.86
C ALA A 52 -8.76 -3.70 4.26
N GLY A 53 -7.96 -4.76 4.16
CA GLY A 53 -6.60 -4.73 3.61
C GLY A 53 -6.53 -4.86 2.08
N GLY A 54 -5.39 -5.36 1.60
CA GLY A 54 -5.19 -5.73 0.19
C GLY A 54 -6.08 -6.90 -0.24
N LEU A 55 -6.22 -7.07 -1.55
CA LEU A 55 -6.90 -8.21 -2.15
C LEU A 55 -5.88 -9.31 -2.44
N VAL A 56 -6.19 -10.53 -2.02
CA VAL A 56 -5.49 -11.74 -2.44
C VAL A 56 -6.45 -12.55 -3.27
N LEU A 57 -6.05 -12.90 -4.49
CA LEU A 57 -6.84 -13.74 -5.38
C LEU A 57 -6.67 -15.20 -4.95
N GLU A 58 -7.77 -15.95 -5.03
CA GLU A 58 -7.72 -17.39 -4.80
C GLU A 58 -6.77 -18.05 -5.81
N PRO A 59 -5.72 -18.76 -5.35
CA PRO A 59 -4.76 -19.39 -6.25
C PRO A 59 -5.41 -20.55 -7.01
N LYS A 60 -5.20 -20.57 -8.32
CA LYS A 60 -5.50 -21.73 -9.17
C LYS A 60 -4.42 -22.77 -8.94
N LYS A 61 -4.67 -23.68 -8.00
CA LYS A 61 -3.73 -24.73 -7.61
C LYS A 61 -3.45 -25.66 -8.78
N GLY A 62 -2.17 -25.97 -9.01
CA GLY A 62 -1.77 -26.90 -10.04
C GLY A 62 -0.30 -26.77 -10.39
N LEU A 63 0.23 -27.79 -11.05
CA LEU A 63 1.55 -27.71 -11.66
C LEU A 63 1.45 -26.95 -12.98
N TYR A 64 2.22 -25.89 -13.11
CA TYR A 64 2.43 -25.14 -14.33
C TYR A 64 3.81 -25.47 -14.89
N ASP A 65 3.84 -26.21 -15.99
CA ASP A 65 5.04 -26.69 -16.70
C ASP A 65 5.53 -25.72 -17.81
N LYS A 66 4.77 -24.64 -18.01
CA LYS A 66 5.06 -23.54 -18.94
C LYS A 66 5.40 -22.26 -18.19
N TYR A 67 5.87 -21.25 -18.91
CA TYR A 67 6.27 -20.00 -18.29
C TYR A 67 5.11 -19.31 -17.56
N VAL A 68 5.35 -18.93 -16.31
CA VAL A 68 4.47 -18.04 -15.53
C VAL A 68 5.13 -16.67 -15.44
N LEU A 69 4.41 -15.66 -15.94
CA LEU A 69 4.82 -14.26 -15.90
C LEU A 69 4.29 -13.60 -14.63
N MET A 70 5.17 -12.98 -13.85
CA MET A 70 4.81 -12.19 -12.67
C MET A 70 4.96 -10.70 -12.97
N MET A 71 3.83 -9.98 -12.84
CA MET A 71 3.74 -8.54 -13.03
C MET A 71 3.42 -7.89 -11.70
N ASP A 72 4.15 -6.84 -11.30
CA ASP A 72 4.06 -6.19 -9.99
C ASP A 72 4.04 -4.66 -10.13
N PHE A 73 3.19 -3.99 -9.35
CA PHE A 73 3.14 -2.53 -9.31
C PHE A 73 4.24 -1.94 -8.42
N ASN A 74 5.05 -1.07 -9.01
CA ASN A 74 6.12 -0.40 -8.29
C ASN A 74 5.59 0.50 -7.15
N SER A 75 5.69 -0.01 -5.92
CA SER A 75 5.27 0.71 -4.70
C SER A 75 3.81 1.15 -4.78
N LEU A 76 2.89 0.19 -4.93
CA LEU A 76 1.46 0.41 -5.19
C LEU A 76 0.85 1.51 -4.30
N TYR A 77 0.88 1.37 -2.98
CA TYR A 77 0.22 2.33 -2.08
C TYR A 77 0.82 3.75 -2.13
N PRO A 78 2.16 3.96 -2.07
CA PRO A 78 2.76 5.25 -2.36
C PRO A 78 2.32 5.87 -3.69
N SER A 79 2.17 5.04 -4.73
CA SER A 79 1.76 5.48 -6.06
C SER A 79 0.28 5.84 -6.12
N ILE A 80 -0.61 5.06 -5.49
CA ILE A 80 -2.05 5.37 -5.34
C ILE A 80 -2.26 6.71 -4.62
N ILE A 81 -1.50 6.96 -3.56
CA ILE A 81 -1.59 8.24 -2.83
C ILE A 81 -1.26 9.42 -3.75
N GLN A 82 -0.30 9.25 -4.66
CA GLN A 82 0.08 10.27 -5.64
C GLN A 82 -0.93 10.38 -6.79
N GLU A 83 -1.36 9.26 -7.36
CA GLU A 83 -2.28 9.18 -8.50
C GLU A 83 -3.60 9.90 -8.20
N TYR A 84 -4.15 9.65 -7.00
CA TYR A 84 -5.45 10.18 -6.60
C TYR A 84 -5.37 11.32 -5.58
N ASN A 85 -4.19 11.92 -5.39
CA ASN A 85 -3.98 13.04 -4.47
C ASN A 85 -4.53 12.82 -3.05
N ILE A 86 -4.39 11.61 -2.49
CA ILE A 86 -4.92 11.26 -1.18
C ILE A 86 -4.15 12.00 -0.08
N CYS A 87 -4.84 12.78 0.73
CA CYS A 87 -4.23 13.56 1.81
C CYS A 87 -5.29 13.98 2.84
N PHE A 88 -4.82 14.30 4.04
CA PHE A 88 -5.59 14.95 5.10
C PHE A 88 -6.34 16.22 4.66
N THR A 89 -5.84 16.88 3.61
CA THR A 89 -6.37 18.17 3.12
C THR A 89 -7.28 18.04 1.90
N THR A 90 -7.41 16.84 1.33
CA THR A 90 -8.14 16.62 0.07
C THR A 90 -9.27 15.63 0.23
N VAL A 91 -9.11 14.62 1.06
CA VAL A 91 -10.16 13.64 1.34
C VAL A 91 -10.97 14.14 2.54
N ALA A 92 -12.27 14.35 2.31
CA ALA A 92 -13.21 14.65 3.38
C ALA A 92 -13.27 13.47 4.36
N GLN A 93 -13.14 13.74 5.66
CA GLN A 93 -13.32 12.70 6.67
C GLN A 93 -14.82 12.43 6.80
N PRO A 94 -15.28 11.18 6.59
CA PRO A 94 -16.67 10.81 6.82
C PRO A 94 -17.01 11.14 8.28
N LYS A 95 -17.98 12.04 8.49
CA LYS A 95 -18.55 12.27 9.81
C LYS A 95 -19.67 11.26 10.00
N ALA A 96 -19.74 10.64 11.18
CA ALA A 96 -20.94 9.89 11.57
C ALA A 96 -22.13 10.85 11.56
N ASP A 97 -23.30 10.35 11.17
CA ASP A 97 -24.53 11.14 11.24
C ASP A 97 -24.80 11.47 12.72
N PRO A 98 -24.91 12.76 13.09
CA PRO A 98 -25.20 13.12 14.48
C PRO A 98 -26.53 12.53 14.99
N ASP A 99 -27.48 12.21 14.10
CA ASP A 99 -28.77 11.61 14.46
C ASP A 99 -28.77 10.07 14.47
N ASP A 100 -27.76 9.41 13.89
CA ASP A 100 -27.63 7.95 13.88
C ASP A 100 -26.19 7.48 14.15
N SER A 101 -25.84 7.50 15.44
CA SER A 101 -24.57 6.99 15.96
C SER A 101 -24.33 5.48 15.77
N SER A 102 -25.35 4.72 15.32
CA SER A 102 -25.25 3.29 15.05
C SER A 102 -24.87 2.98 13.59
N SER A 103 -25.03 3.96 12.70
CA SER A 103 -24.65 3.82 11.29
C SER A 103 -23.13 3.91 11.10
N ALA A 104 -22.58 2.97 10.34
CA ALA A 104 -21.19 3.05 9.93
C ALA A 104 -20.99 4.28 9.01
N PRO A 105 -19.92 5.07 9.19
CA PRO A 105 -19.66 6.20 8.30
C PRO A 105 -19.56 5.75 6.84
N PRO A 106 -20.02 6.56 5.87
CA PRO A 106 -19.92 6.22 4.46
C PRO A 106 -18.45 6.05 4.04
N ALA A 107 -18.21 5.21 3.04
CA ALA A 107 -16.88 5.00 2.52
C ALA A 107 -16.26 6.34 2.04
N PRO A 108 -14.97 6.58 2.31
CA PRO A 108 -14.29 7.77 1.84
C PRO A 108 -14.27 7.78 0.30
N THR A 109 -14.46 8.96 -0.28
CA THR A 109 -14.45 9.15 -1.73
C THR A 109 -13.16 9.82 -2.21
N LEU A 110 -12.82 9.58 -3.48
CA LEU A 110 -11.69 10.24 -4.12
C LEU A 110 -11.91 11.77 -4.19
N PRO A 111 -10.86 12.58 -4.03
CA PRO A 111 -10.98 14.02 -4.18
C PRO A 111 -11.26 14.40 -5.65
N THR A 112 -12.18 15.33 -5.86
CA THR A 112 -12.63 15.72 -7.20
C THR A 112 -11.71 16.71 -7.91
N ASP A 113 -11.07 17.65 -7.22
CA ASP A 113 -10.20 18.66 -7.85
C ASP A 113 -9.13 19.19 -6.89
N ALA A 114 -7.96 18.55 -6.88
CA ALA A 114 -6.81 19.02 -6.11
C ALA A 114 -5.60 19.26 -7.00
N ASP A 115 -5.08 20.49 -6.97
CA ASP A 115 -3.76 20.82 -7.52
C ASP A 115 -2.70 20.02 -6.76
N ALA A 116 -2.21 18.94 -7.38
CA ALA A 116 -1.25 18.00 -6.80
C ALA A 116 0.00 18.68 -6.23
N SER A 117 0.40 19.84 -6.77
CA SER A 117 1.55 20.61 -6.28
C SER A 117 1.33 21.17 -4.87
N LYS A 118 0.07 21.41 -4.49
CA LYS A 118 -0.33 22.01 -3.22
C LYS A 118 -0.75 20.99 -2.15
N VAL A 119 -0.84 19.71 -2.49
CA VAL A 119 -1.21 18.64 -1.55
C VAL A 119 0.03 18.15 -0.78
N VAL A 120 -0.03 18.04 0.54
CA VAL A 120 1.17 17.79 1.37
C VAL A 120 1.67 16.35 1.26
N LEU A 121 0.80 15.37 1.51
CA LEU A 121 1.18 13.97 1.60
C LEU A 121 1.70 13.40 0.26
N PRO A 122 1.01 13.58 -0.88
CA PRO A 122 1.51 13.18 -2.20
C PRO A 122 2.87 13.78 -2.53
N GLN A 123 3.10 15.05 -2.19
CA GLN A 123 4.38 15.74 -2.46
C GLN A 123 5.54 15.18 -1.61
N VAL A 124 5.29 14.81 -0.36
CA VAL A 124 6.31 14.16 0.48
C VAL A 124 6.67 12.79 -0.09
N ILE A 125 5.67 11.99 -0.47
CA ILE A 125 5.89 10.67 -1.06
C ILE A 125 6.61 10.79 -2.40
N LYS A 126 6.18 11.72 -3.25
CA LYS A 126 6.82 12.01 -4.53
C LYS A 126 8.31 12.28 -4.38
N LYS A 127 8.70 13.12 -3.42
CA LYS A 127 10.12 13.40 -3.13
C LYS A 127 10.90 12.15 -2.73
N LEU A 128 10.31 11.24 -1.93
CA LEU A 128 10.94 9.99 -1.54
C LEU A 128 11.13 9.05 -2.75
N VAL A 129 10.11 8.94 -3.60
CA VAL A 129 10.13 8.11 -4.82
C VAL A 129 11.12 8.66 -5.84
N ASP A 130 11.10 9.97 -6.11
CA ASP A 130 12.02 10.64 -7.03
C ASP A 130 13.48 10.46 -6.55
N ARG A 131 13.74 10.68 -5.25
CA ARG A 131 15.07 10.48 -4.68
C ARG A 131 15.52 9.02 -4.77
N ARG A 132 14.61 8.07 -4.61
CA ARG A 132 14.90 6.64 -4.80
C ARG A 132 15.28 6.35 -6.25
N ARG A 133 14.57 6.93 -7.22
CA ARG A 133 14.86 6.79 -8.66
C ARG A 133 16.25 7.33 -8.99
N GLU A 134 16.61 8.50 -8.46
CA GLU A 134 17.96 9.06 -8.59
C GLU A 134 19.03 8.12 -8.04
N VAL A 135 18.82 7.55 -6.84
CA VAL A 135 19.76 6.60 -6.22
C VAL A 135 19.89 5.33 -7.07
N LYS A 136 18.79 4.76 -7.55
CA LYS A 136 18.83 3.60 -8.47
C LYS A 136 19.63 3.92 -9.75
N ASN A 137 19.50 5.12 -10.29
CA ASN A 137 20.27 5.53 -11.47
C ASN A 137 21.77 5.67 -11.16
N MET A 138 22.13 6.18 -9.98
CA MET A 138 23.53 6.22 -9.54
C MET A 138 24.12 4.81 -9.37
N ILE A 139 23.35 3.84 -8.88
CA ILE A 139 23.81 2.44 -8.75
C ILE A 139 24.22 1.86 -10.11
N LYS A 140 23.47 2.14 -11.18
CA LYS A 140 23.73 1.61 -12.53
C LYS A 140 25.09 2.01 -13.10
N THR A 141 25.61 3.17 -12.71
CA THR A 141 26.87 3.71 -13.23
C THR A 141 28.02 3.62 -12.22
N GLU A 142 27.75 3.16 -10.99
CA GLU A 142 28.73 3.06 -9.93
C GLU A 142 29.66 1.86 -10.14
N ARG A 143 30.98 2.11 -10.18
CA ARG A 143 32.00 1.08 -10.37
C ARG A 143 32.59 0.57 -9.07
N ASN A 144 32.54 1.37 -8.00
CA ASN A 144 33.06 0.97 -6.71
C ASN A 144 32.04 0.09 -5.97
N ALA A 145 32.40 -1.17 -5.72
CA ALA A 145 31.52 -2.14 -5.09
C ALA A 145 31.04 -1.74 -3.68
N ALA A 146 31.88 -1.10 -2.87
CA ALA A 146 31.50 -0.65 -1.53
C ALA A 146 30.48 0.51 -1.60
N ARG A 147 30.69 1.45 -2.53
CA ARG A 147 29.76 2.56 -2.75
C ARG A 147 28.45 2.10 -3.38
N ALA A 148 28.48 1.14 -4.30
CA ALA A 148 27.28 0.52 -4.85
C ALA A 148 26.41 -0.12 -3.75
N LYS A 149 27.03 -0.84 -2.81
CA LYS A 149 26.33 -1.39 -1.63
C LYS A 149 25.72 -0.29 -0.75
N GLN A 150 26.44 0.79 -0.49
CA GLN A 150 25.89 1.92 0.28
C GLN A 150 24.68 2.57 -0.41
N LEU A 151 24.76 2.76 -1.73
CA LEU A 151 23.63 3.28 -2.52
C LEU A 151 22.44 2.31 -2.52
N ASP A 152 22.70 1.01 -2.54
CA ASP A 152 21.64 0.00 -2.44
C ASP A 152 20.92 0.05 -1.08
N ILE A 153 21.67 0.11 0.02
CA ILE A 153 21.09 0.33 1.37
C ILE A 153 20.24 1.62 1.38
N ARG A 154 20.74 2.69 0.75
CA ARG A 154 20.01 3.97 0.67
C ARG A 154 18.71 3.84 -0.13
N GLN A 155 18.68 3.16 -1.27
CA GLN A 155 17.43 2.98 -2.02
C GLN A 155 16.44 2.10 -1.27
N MET A 156 16.91 1.08 -0.55
CA MET A 156 16.07 0.25 0.33
C MET A 156 15.44 1.07 1.46
N ALA A 157 16.22 1.93 2.12
CA ALA A 157 15.72 2.81 3.17
C ALA A 157 14.65 3.79 2.65
N LEU A 158 14.85 4.35 1.45
CA LEU A 158 13.85 5.20 0.80
C LEU A 158 12.58 4.42 0.45
N LYS A 159 12.69 3.19 -0.08
CA LYS A 159 11.55 2.29 -0.34
C LYS A 159 10.75 2.03 0.93
N LEU A 160 11.44 1.61 2.00
CA LEU A 160 10.82 1.29 3.27
C LEU A 160 10.11 2.51 3.85
N THR A 161 10.77 3.67 3.84
CA THR A 161 10.18 4.93 4.34
C THR A 161 8.90 5.27 3.59
N ALA A 162 8.91 5.20 2.25
CA ALA A 162 7.71 5.48 1.44
C ALA A 162 6.57 4.49 1.74
N ASN A 163 6.86 3.19 1.82
CA ASN A 163 5.85 2.17 2.13
C ASN A 163 5.29 2.32 3.55
N SER A 164 6.13 2.70 4.52
CA SER A 164 5.70 2.96 5.89
C SER A 164 4.79 4.18 6.03
N MET A 165 4.81 5.15 5.10
CA MET A 165 3.94 6.32 5.14
C MET A 165 2.46 5.93 5.15
N TYR A 166 2.05 4.96 4.32
CA TYR A 166 0.69 4.40 4.35
C TYR A 166 0.42 3.71 5.69
N GLY A 167 1.36 2.89 6.19
CA GLY A 167 1.20 2.19 7.47
C GLY A 167 0.94 3.15 8.64
N CYS A 168 1.54 4.35 8.61
CA CYS A 168 1.29 5.39 9.61
C CYS A 168 -0.14 5.96 9.57
N LEU A 169 -0.86 5.87 8.45
CA LEU A 169 -2.27 6.29 8.34
C LEU A 169 -3.20 5.28 9.02
N GLY A 170 -2.90 3.99 8.90
CA GLY A 170 -3.68 2.90 9.49
C GLY A 170 -3.33 2.57 10.94
N PHE A 171 -2.20 3.08 11.46
CA PHE A 171 -1.74 2.78 12.82
C PHE A 171 -2.42 3.67 13.87
N ALA A 172 -3.27 3.10 14.72
CA ALA A 172 -4.08 3.84 15.70
C ALA A 172 -3.27 4.67 16.71
N ALA A 173 -2.01 4.29 16.99
CA ALA A 173 -1.10 5.05 17.86
C ALA A 173 -0.14 5.98 17.07
N SER A 174 -0.42 6.23 15.79
CA SER A 174 0.24 7.25 15.00
C SER A 174 -0.30 8.64 15.36
N ARG A 175 0.59 9.63 15.49
CA ARG A 175 0.18 11.05 15.62
C ARG A 175 -0.64 11.52 14.42
N PHE A 176 -0.42 10.91 13.26
CA PHE A 176 -1.09 11.19 12.00
C PHE A 176 -2.04 10.05 11.59
N TYR A 177 -2.62 9.35 12.58
CA TYR A 177 -3.63 8.33 12.32
C TYR A 177 -4.81 8.91 11.55
N ALA A 178 -5.20 8.25 10.46
CA ALA A 178 -6.32 8.61 9.61
C ALA A 178 -6.84 7.36 8.88
N LYS A 179 -7.65 6.57 9.60
CA LYS A 179 -8.27 5.34 9.10
C LYS A 179 -8.97 5.51 7.75
N PRO A 180 -9.79 6.57 7.50
CA PRO A 180 -10.44 6.73 6.20
C PRO A 180 -9.45 6.91 5.04
N LEU A 181 -8.29 7.53 5.27
CA LEU A 181 -7.28 7.62 4.22
C LEU A 181 -6.65 6.25 3.92
N ALA A 182 -6.38 5.46 4.97
CA ALA A 182 -5.83 4.12 4.81
C ALA A 182 -6.83 3.19 4.09
N GLU A 183 -8.11 3.27 4.44
CA GLU A 183 -9.21 2.57 3.78
C GLU A 183 -9.36 2.93 2.31
N LEU A 184 -9.27 4.22 1.97
CA LEU A 184 -9.36 4.66 0.59
C LEU A 184 -8.18 4.13 -0.24
N VAL A 185 -6.97 4.14 0.32
CA VAL A 185 -5.79 3.60 -0.35
C VAL A 185 -5.93 2.10 -0.62
N THR A 186 -6.41 1.31 0.35
CA THR A 186 -6.60 -0.13 0.13
C THR A 186 -7.75 -0.42 -0.82
N LEU A 187 -8.84 0.35 -0.75
CA LEU A 187 -9.95 0.25 -1.70
C LEU A 187 -9.47 0.42 -3.14
N GLN A 188 -8.76 1.51 -3.43
CA GLN A 188 -8.20 1.75 -4.76
C GLN A 188 -7.21 0.64 -5.15
N GLY A 189 -6.43 0.12 -4.20
CA GLY A 189 -5.53 -1.01 -4.46
C GLY A 189 -6.27 -2.25 -4.95
N ARG A 190 -7.40 -2.61 -4.31
CA ARG A 190 -8.23 -3.74 -4.72
C ARG A 190 -8.86 -3.52 -6.09
N GLU A 191 -9.38 -2.32 -6.35
CA GLU A 191 -9.97 -1.95 -7.65
C GLU A 191 -8.94 -2.02 -8.78
N ILE A 192 -7.73 -1.51 -8.54
CA ILE A 192 -6.62 -1.57 -9.49
C ILE A 192 -6.21 -3.02 -9.76
N LEU A 193 -6.09 -3.86 -8.72
CA LEU A 193 -5.72 -5.26 -8.88
C LEU A 193 -6.77 -6.00 -9.72
N GLN A 194 -8.05 -5.87 -9.36
CA GLN A 194 -9.14 -6.51 -10.10
C GLN A 194 -9.19 -6.02 -11.55
N SER A 195 -9.10 -4.71 -11.79
CA SER A 195 -9.06 -4.15 -13.15
C SER A 195 -7.84 -4.62 -13.94
N THR A 196 -6.74 -4.97 -13.28
CA THR A 196 -5.53 -5.51 -13.92
C THR A 196 -5.68 -6.99 -14.27
N VAL A 197 -6.41 -7.75 -13.44
CA VAL A 197 -6.83 -9.12 -13.75
C VAL A 197 -7.74 -9.13 -14.97
N ASP A 198 -8.76 -8.28 -14.98
CA ASP A 198 -9.71 -8.18 -16.09
C ASP A 198 -9.00 -7.79 -17.40
N LEU A 199 -8.02 -6.88 -17.31
CA LEU A 199 -7.17 -6.49 -18.46
C LEU A 199 -6.34 -7.68 -18.97
N ALA A 200 -5.74 -8.48 -18.08
CA ALA A 200 -4.95 -9.64 -18.49
C ALA A 200 -5.83 -10.69 -19.18
N GLN A 201 -7.02 -10.96 -18.64
CA GLN A 201 -7.95 -11.93 -19.20
C GLN A 201 -8.58 -11.43 -20.51
N GLY A 202 -9.01 -10.18 -20.58
CA GLY A 202 -9.70 -9.61 -21.72
C GLY A 202 -8.81 -9.25 -22.91
N ASN A 203 -7.60 -8.73 -22.65
CA ASN A 203 -6.73 -8.23 -23.73
C ASN A 203 -5.62 -9.20 -24.13
N LEU A 204 -5.11 -10.02 -23.21
CA LEU A 204 -4.10 -11.03 -23.54
C LEU A 204 -4.72 -12.41 -23.79
N GLY A 205 -5.97 -12.63 -23.38
CA GLY A 205 -6.59 -13.97 -23.40
C GLY A 205 -5.87 -14.96 -22.49
N ARG A 206 -5.17 -14.47 -21.44
CA ARG A 206 -4.37 -15.31 -20.54
C ARG A 206 -5.00 -15.44 -19.17
N ASN A 207 -4.82 -16.62 -18.60
CA ASN A 207 -5.34 -16.94 -17.29
C ASN A 207 -4.44 -16.35 -16.20
N VAL A 208 -5.00 -15.47 -15.38
CA VAL A 208 -4.40 -15.13 -14.08
C VAL A 208 -4.59 -16.31 -13.14
N ILE A 209 -3.49 -16.79 -12.57
CA ILE A 209 -3.45 -17.98 -11.71
C ILE A 209 -3.30 -17.63 -10.23
N TYR A 210 -2.77 -16.44 -9.93
CA TYR A 210 -2.64 -15.93 -8.58
C TYR A 210 -2.48 -14.40 -8.63
N GLY A 211 -2.73 -13.74 -7.51
CA GLY A 211 -2.40 -12.35 -7.30
C GLY A 211 -2.43 -12.01 -5.82
N ASP A 212 -1.48 -11.19 -5.38
CA ASP A 212 -1.38 -10.71 -4.01
C ASP A 212 -1.13 -9.21 -4.04
N THR A 213 -2.13 -8.46 -3.57
CA THR A 213 -2.10 -7.02 -3.29
C THR A 213 -1.71 -6.13 -4.47
N ASP A 214 -0.46 -6.15 -4.89
CA ASP A 214 0.16 -5.37 -5.97
C ASP A 214 0.73 -6.22 -7.11
N SER A 215 0.66 -7.55 -7.01
CA SER A 215 1.18 -8.48 -8.00
C SER A 215 0.11 -9.38 -8.61
N ILE A 216 0.29 -9.75 -9.88
CA ILE A 216 -0.46 -10.81 -10.54
C ILE A 216 0.48 -11.81 -11.22
N MET A 217 0.08 -13.07 -11.23
CA MET A 217 0.76 -14.15 -11.92
C MET A 217 -0.09 -14.66 -13.07
N ILE A 218 0.47 -14.64 -14.27
CA ILE A 218 -0.20 -14.96 -15.52
C ILE A 218 0.41 -16.24 -16.08
N ASN A 219 -0.41 -17.27 -16.28
CA ASN A 219 -0.01 -18.43 -17.06
C ASN A 219 0.04 -18.02 -18.54
N THR A 220 1.24 -18.03 -19.11
CA THR A 220 1.47 -17.57 -20.49
C THR A 220 1.15 -18.63 -21.53
N GLU A 221 1.08 -19.90 -21.11
CA GLU A 221 0.90 -21.07 -21.95
C GLU A 221 1.98 -21.23 -23.05
N SER A 222 3.10 -20.51 -22.91
CA SER A 222 4.24 -20.53 -23.84
C SER A 222 5.49 -21.11 -23.19
N THR A 223 6.33 -21.73 -24.02
CA THR A 223 7.68 -22.19 -23.69
C THR A 223 8.77 -21.31 -24.33
N ASN A 224 8.37 -20.26 -25.06
CA ASN A 224 9.27 -19.33 -25.72
C ASN A 224 9.45 -18.07 -24.87
N ILE A 225 10.66 -17.86 -24.36
CA ILE A 225 10.97 -16.71 -23.50
C ILE A 225 10.81 -15.37 -24.21
N ALA A 226 11.12 -15.29 -25.52
CA ALA A 226 11.04 -14.05 -26.27
C ALA A 226 9.58 -13.61 -26.42
N GLU A 227 8.68 -14.56 -26.70
CA GLU A 227 7.23 -14.32 -26.76
C GLU A 227 6.70 -13.81 -25.41
N VAL A 228 7.10 -14.44 -24.31
CA VAL A 228 6.65 -14.05 -22.96
C VAL A 228 7.14 -12.66 -22.58
N VAL A 229 8.40 -12.33 -22.90
CA VAL A 229 8.95 -11.00 -22.65
C VAL A 229 8.21 -9.94 -23.48
N ASP A 230 7.84 -10.23 -24.72
CA ASP A 230 7.08 -9.30 -25.54
C ASP A 230 5.63 -9.15 -25.05
N MET A 231 5.01 -10.23 -24.57
CA MET A 231 3.72 -10.19 -23.89
C MET A 231 3.77 -9.30 -22.64
N ALA A 232 4.82 -9.43 -21.81
CA ALA A 232 5.00 -8.59 -20.63
C ALA A 232 5.12 -7.09 -20.99
N LYS A 233 5.88 -6.76 -22.05
CA LYS A 233 6.00 -5.38 -22.54
C LYS A 233 4.67 -4.84 -23.06
N GLN A 234 3.91 -5.65 -23.80
CA GLN A 234 2.59 -5.27 -24.30
C GLN A 234 1.62 -5.01 -23.14
N PHE A 235 1.57 -5.93 -22.17
CA PHE A 235 0.73 -5.80 -20.98
C PHE A 235 1.07 -4.56 -20.16
N LYS A 236 2.36 -4.31 -19.92
CA LYS A 236 2.84 -3.09 -19.27
C LYS A 236 2.32 -1.84 -19.96
N LYS A 237 2.48 -1.75 -21.29
CA LYS A 237 2.00 -0.60 -22.08
C LYS A 237 0.48 -0.42 -21.97
N LEU A 238 -0.30 -1.50 -21.89
CA LEU A 238 -1.75 -1.42 -21.74
C LEU A 238 -2.15 -0.96 -20.33
N SER A 239 -1.52 -1.50 -19.29
CA SER A 239 -1.83 -1.15 -17.91
C SER A 239 -1.44 0.30 -17.59
N ASP A 240 -0.20 0.70 -17.92
CA ASP A 240 0.34 2.02 -17.59
C ASP A 240 -0.43 3.16 -18.28
N LYS A 241 -1.02 2.93 -19.47
CA LYS A 241 -1.85 3.93 -20.17
C LYS A 241 -3.07 4.41 -19.36
N ARG A 242 -3.51 3.63 -18.37
CA ARG A 242 -4.67 3.95 -17.53
C ARG A 242 -4.33 4.89 -16.37
N PHE A 243 -3.04 5.11 -16.10
CA PHE A 243 -2.57 5.83 -14.92
C PHE A 243 -1.59 6.94 -15.31
N LYS A 244 -1.46 7.95 -14.45
CA LYS A 244 -0.50 9.06 -14.64
C LYS A 244 0.86 8.74 -14.05
N VAL A 245 0.90 8.06 -12.90
CA VAL A 245 2.13 7.78 -12.15
C VAL A 245 2.30 6.32 -11.77
N LEU A 246 1.21 5.54 -11.72
CA LEU A 246 1.29 4.12 -11.38
C LEU A 246 1.85 3.31 -12.56
N GLU A 247 2.88 2.51 -12.29
CA GLU A 247 3.58 1.71 -13.30
C GLU A 247 3.66 0.25 -12.84
N ILE A 248 3.32 -0.68 -13.74
CA ILE A 248 3.52 -2.11 -13.53
C ILE A 248 4.82 -2.58 -14.21
N GLU A 249 5.58 -3.48 -13.60
CA GLU A 249 6.80 -4.05 -14.16
C GLU A 249 6.78 -5.57 -14.14
N MET A 250 7.58 -6.17 -15.03
CA MET A 250 7.87 -7.60 -14.95
C MET A 250 8.86 -7.82 -13.80
N ASP A 251 8.37 -8.39 -12.71
CA ASP A 251 9.19 -8.68 -11.52
C ASP A 251 9.87 -10.05 -11.64
N GLY A 252 9.19 -11.01 -12.26
CA GLY A 252 9.69 -12.37 -12.39
C GLY A 252 9.15 -13.13 -13.59
N LEU A 253 9.94 -14.10 -14.03
CA LEU A 253 9.55 -15.10 -15.01
C LEU A 253 9.93 -16.49 -14.48
N TYR A 254 8.94 -17.33 -14.24
CA TYR A 254 9.14 -18.66 -13.69
C TYR A 254 9.02 -19.70 -14.80
N LYS A 255 10.04 -20.55 -14.95
CA LYS A 255 10.02 -21.65 -15.94
C LYS A 255 8.96 -22.70 -15.62
N SER A 256 8.75 -22.95 -14.33
CA SER A 256 7.71 -23.83 -13.80
C SER A 256 7.26 -23.31 -12.45
N MET A 257 6.02 -23.57 -12.07
CA MET A 257 5.43 -23.15 -10.80
C MET A 257 4.54 -24.26 -10.25
N LEU A 258 4.54 -24.44 -8.93
CA LEU A 258 3.74 -25.42 -8.20
C LEU A 258 2.90 -24.70 -7.14
#